data_AF-A0A561TZ22-F1
#
_entry.id   AF-A0A561TZ22-F1
#
_cell.length_a   1.000
_cell.length_b   1.000
_cell.length_c   1.000
_cell.angle_alpha   90.00
_cell.angle_beta   90.00
_cell.angle_gamma   90.00
#
_symmetry.space_group_name_H-M   'P 1'
#
loop_
_entity.id
_entity.type
_entity.pdbx_description
1 polymer ?
#
loop_
_entity_poly.entity_id
_entity_poly.type
_entity_poly.pdbx_seq_one_letter_code
_entity_poly.pdbx_strand_id
1 'polypeptide(L)'
;MLITARPGAHSQNIRDALSSAHLAADSLRSAHNTSTYRWLLQYLEWATDTSGTLRHQISDGDINRLVLTRRYEVLLGNCGTLTGSDQEHLVNGLVNLELAERVADLSAAVEALDDRLHRWFGQEVFVVADSSFYCHNPEKLEDIDLHTILDLRPDTNVRLLFPITVVDELDGLKETSKQHGRWRATHTLGLLDRLLNGSTSGVWRRAMTFQDGSGLPNIRGDVHVEIVLDQPGHVRLPIADDEIIDRAVHIQALANREVRLLTCDTGQHTRGRAVGLKVTKIPTKDPGPEPDWESVGRPANGTRAKRRERQTTAGTGDSKN
;
A
#
# COMPACT_ATOMS: atom_id res chain seq x y z
N MET A 1 12.19 -12.67 -3.13
CA MET A 1 10.89 -13.36 -2.92
C MET A 1 9.99 -12.47 -2.07
N LEU A 2 8.67 -12.43 -2.29
CA LEU A 2 7.77 -11.56 -1.50
C LEU A 2 7.24 -12.31 -0.27
N ILE A 3 7.49 -11.76 0.92
CA ILE A 3 6.99 -12.26 2.21
C ILE A 3 5.68 -11.56 2.55
N THR A 4 4.67 -12.34 2.93
CA THR A 4 3.39 -11.86 3.42
C THR A 4 3.41 -11.80 4.95
N ALA A 5 3.48 -10.58 5.49
CA ALA A 5 3.42 -10.33 6.92
C ALA A 5 2.02 -10.67 7.48
N ARG A 6 1.96 -11.16 8.72
CA ARG A 6 0.69 -11.26 9.46
C ARG A 6 0.25 -9.89 9.99
N PRO A 7 -1.07 -9.67 10.17
CA PRO A 7 -1.56 -8.45 10.81
C PRO A 7 -0.88 -8.20 12.17
N GLY A 8 -0.34 -7.00 12.37
CA GLY A 8 0.37 -6.62 13.59
C GLY A 8 1.85 -7.01 13.67
N ALA A 9 2.39 -7.72 12.66
CA ALA A 9 3.82 -8.02 12.60
C ALA A 9 4.62 -6.77 12.18
N HIS A 10 5.74 -6.52 12.87
CA HIS A 10 6.64 -5.41 12.56
C HIS A 10 7.70 -5.84 11.55
N SER A 11 7.96 -5.02 10.53
CA SER A 11 8.91 -5.32 9.47
C SER A 11 10.33 -5.60 9.99
N GLN A 12 10.76 -4.89 11.03
CA GLN A 12 12.05 -5.16 11.68
C GLN A 12 12.07 -6.54 12.36
N ASN A 13 11.01 -6.91 13.08
CA ASN A 13 10.92 -8.23 13.72
C ASN A 13 10.92 -9.36 12.70
N ILE A 14 10.22 -9.18 11.57
CA ILE A 14 10.23 -10.13 10.45
C ILE A 14 11.66 -10.26 9.90
N ARG A 15 12.34 -9.14 9.66
CA ARG A 15 13.72 -9.11 9.16
C ARG A 15 14.68 -9.82 10.11
N ASP A 16 14.59 -9.54 11.40
CA ASP A 16 15.48 -10.12 12.42
C ASP A 16 15.23 -11.63 12.56
N ALA A 17 13.96 -12.06 12.52
CA ALA A 17 13.59 -13.47 12.56
C ALA A 17 14.08 -14.24 11.32
N LEU A 18 13.90 -13.69 10.11
CA LEU A 18 14.40 -14.29 8.87
C LEU A 18 15.93 -14.32 8.82
N SER A 19 16.59 -13.25 9.30
CA SER A 19 18.05 -13.19 9.37
C SER A 19 18.63 -14.22 10.36
N SER A 20 17.98 -14.39 11.50
CA SER A 20 18.35 -15.40 12.49
C SER A 20 18.14 -16.82 11.95
N ALA A 21 17.05 -17.06 11.24
CA ALA A 21 16.78 -18.33 10.56
C ALA A 21 17.86 -18.66 9.52
N HIS A 22 18.23 -17.67 8.69
CA HIS A 22 19.29 -17.78 7.68
C HIS A 22 20.64 -18.12 8.32
N LEU A 23 21.07 -17.36 9.34
CA LEU A 23 22.34 -17.58 10.02
C LEU A 23 22.41 -18.96 10.70
N ALA A 24 21.30 -19.41 11.30
CA ALA A 24 21.23 -20.73 11.90
C ALA A 24 21.33 -21.85 10.85
N ALA A 25 20.66 -21.72 9.70
CA ALA A 25 20.74 -22.68 8.60
C ALA A 25 22.15 -22.77 8.01
N ASP A 26 22.80 -21.63 7.78
CA ASP A 26 24.16 -21.61 7.22
C ASP A 26 25.21 -22.16 8.20
N SER A 27 25.02 -21.91 9.50
CA SER A 27 25.82 -22.51 10.56
C SER A 27 25.68 -24.04 10.59
N LEU A 28 24.44 -24.55 10.48
CA LEU A 28 24.17 -25.99 10.41
C LEU A 28 24.76 -26.63 9.16
N ARG A 29 24.69 -25.95 8.01
CA ARG A 29 25.26 -26.42 6.75
C ARG A 29 26.78 -26.57 6.84
N SER A 30 27.43 -25.67 7.56
CA SER A 30 28.89 -25.64 7.74
C SER A 30 29.40 -26.64 8.80
N ALA A 31 28.51 -27.29 9.55
CA ALA A 31 28.85 -28.24 10.60
C ALA A 31 29.22 -29.64 10.04
N HIS A 32 30.36 -29.73 9.34
CA HIS A 32 30.81 -30.93 8.62
C HIS A 32 31.36 -32.08 9.48
N ASN A 33 31.33 -31.97 10.81
CA ASN A 33 31.97 -32.90 11.75
C ASN A 33 31.00 -33.71 12.63
N THR A 34 29.70 -33.68 12.30
CA THR A 34 28.65 -34.32 13.09
C THR A 34 28.18 -35.63 12.42
N SER A 35 27.88 -36.66 13.20
CA SER A 35 27.30 -37.92 12.67
C SER A 35 26.03 -37.62 11.87
N THR A 36 25.82 -38.30 10.73
CA THR A 36 24.67 -38.07 9.82
C THR A 36 23.31 -38.01 10.52
N TYR A 37 23.05 -38.95 11.42
CA TYR A 37 21.79 -38.96 12.18
C TYR A 37 21.62 -37.72 13.06
N ARG A 38 22.66 -37.31 13.76
CA ARG A 38 22.64 -36.09 14.58
C ARG A 38 22.50 -34.83 13.74
N TRP A 39 23.10 -34.79 12.55
CA TRP A 39 22.94 -33.66 11.64
C TRP A 39 21.51 -33.56 11.09
N LEU A 40 20.90 -34.70 10.73
CA LEU A 40 19.49 -34.79 10.37
C LEU A 40 18.59 -34.30 11.50
N LEU A 41 18.82 -34.73 12.74
CA LEU A 41 18.04 -34.25 13.90
C LEU A 41 18.18 -32.75 14.11
N GLN A 42 19.41 -32.21 14.04
CA GLN A 42 19.64 -30.77 14.16
C GLN A 42 18.92 -29.97 13.08
N TYR A 43 18.88 -30.48 11.84
CA TYR A 43 18.10 -29.88 10.77
C TYR A 43 16.59 -29.90 11.07
N LEU A 44 16.04 -31.02 11.52
CA LEU A 44 14.61 -31.14 11.84
C LEU A 44 14.20 -30.27 13.04
N GLU A 45 15.05 -30.19 14.07
CA GLU A 45 14.88 -29.28 15.21
C GLU A 45 14.87 -27.83 14.74
N TRP A 46 15.88 -27.42 13.95
CA TRP A 46 15.94 -26.07 13.38
C TRP A 46 14.68 -25.72 12.58
N ALA A 47 14.20 -26.61 11.73
CA ALA A 47 13.01 -26.37 10.93
C ALA A 47 11.76 -26.19 11.82
N THR A 48 11.64 -26.98 12.88
CA THR A 48 10.53 -26.90 13.85
C THR A 48 10.58 -25.57 14.61
N ASP A 49 11.72 -25.23 15.21
CA ASP A 49 11.89 -24.03 16.02
C ASP A 49 11.75 -22.74 15.20
N THR A 50 12.33 -22.73 14.00
CA THR A 50 12.22 -21.62 13.05
C THR A 50 10.77 -21.41 12.63
N SER A 51 10.04 -22.49 12.33
CA SER A 51 8.62 -22.39 11.97
C SER A 51 7.78 -21.82 13.10
N GLY A 52 8.06 -22.18 14.36
CA GLY A 52 7.39 -21.63 15.54
C GLY A 52 7.62 -20.12 15.68
N THR A 53 8.85 -19.67 15.48
CA THR A 53 9.21 -18.25 15.55
C THR A 53 8.55 -17.45 14.42
N LEU A 54 8.60 -17.96 13.19
CA LEU A 54 8.06 -17.28 12.01
C LEU A 54 6.53 -17.28 11.97
N ARG A 55 5.86 -18.24 12.59
CA ARG A 55 4.38 -18.36 12.62
C ARG A 55 3.67 -17.11 13.12
N HIS A 56 4.30 -16.34 14.00
CA HIS A 56 3.73 -15.10 14.52
C HIS A 56 3.99 -13.87 13.64
N GLN A 57 4.85 -14.01 12.64
CA GLN A 57 5.38 -12.89 11.85
C GLN A 57 4.91 -12.93 10.39
N ILE A 58 4.85 -14.12 9.78
CA ILE A 58 4.59 -14.30 8.34
C ILE A 58 3.48 -15.33 8.09
N SER A 59 2.99 -15.39 6.85
CA SER A 59 1.93 -16.30 6.43
C SER A 59 2.36 -17.77 6.49
N ASP A 60 1.41 -18.68 6.71
CA ASP A 60 1.69 -20.12 6.70
C ASP A 60 2.18 -20.60 5.33
N GLY A 61 1.74 -19.95 4.25
CA GLY A 61 2.22 -20.21 2.89
C GLY A 61 3.71 -19.92 2.72
N ASP A 62 4.19 -18.82 3.30
CA ASP A 62 5.61 -18.46 3.26
C ASP A 62 6.46 -19.41 4.11
N ILE A 63 5.95 -19.84 5.27
CA ILE A 63 6.65 -20.81 6.14
C ILE A 63 6.82 -22.17 5.45
N ASN A 64 5.77 -22.65 4.76
CA ASN A 64 5.84 -23.91 4.02
C ASN A 64 6.82 -23.82 2.84
N ARG A 65 6.93 -22.66 2.22
CA ARG A 65 7.89 -22.42 1.13
C ARG A 65 9.32 -22.28 1.64
N LEU A 66 9.52 -21.61 2.77
CA LEU A 66 10.83 -21.26 3.31
C LEU A 66 11.45 -22.30 4.24
N VAL A 67 10.66 -23.15 4.89
CA VAL A 67 11.14 -24.02 5.97
C VAL A 67 10.50 -25.41 5.87
N LEU A 68 9.17 -25.47 5.90
CA LEU A 68 8.43 -26.75 5.98
C LEU A 68 8.16 -27.32 4.58
N THR A 69 9.24 -27.59 3.84
CA THR A 69 9.16 -28.05 2.45
C THR A 69 8.71 -29.51 2.35
N ARG A 70 8.42 -29.95 1.11
CA ARG A 70 8.12 -31.37 0.87
C ARG A 70 9.29 -32.28 1.25
N ARG A 71 10.54 -31.83 1.11
CA ARG A 71 11.72 -32.62 1.48
C ARG A 71 11.86 -32.70 3.00
N TYR A 72 11.55 -31.63 3.73
CA TYR A 72 11.40 -31.67 5.19
C TYR A 72 10.42 -32.76 5.63
N GLU A 73 9.22 -32.82 5.05
CA GLU A 73 8.21 -33.83 5.43
C GLU A 73 8.70 -35.27 5.18
N VAL A 74 9.41 -35.49 4.07
CA VAL A 74 9.99 -36.80 3.74
C VAL A 74 11.10 -37.17 4.73
N LEU A 75 12.00 -36.24 5.05
CA LEU A 75 13.08 -36.46 6.01
C LEU A 75 12.53 -36.71 7.43
N LEU A 76 11.49 -35.98 7.84
CA LEU A 76 10.81 -36.18 9.12
C LEU A 76 10.12 -37.54 9.19
N GLY A 77 9.36 -37.90 8.15
CA GLY A 77 8.63 -39.18 8.10
C GLY A 77 9.53 -40.41 8.05
N ASN A 78 10.78 -40.27 7.60
CA ASN A 78 11.75 -41.36 7.49
C ASN A 78 12.89 -41.25 8.52
N CYS A 79 12.83 -40.33 9.49
CA CYS A 79 13.95 -40.09 10.41
C CYS A 79 14.35 -41.34 11.22
N GLY A 80 13.39 -42.22 11.53
CA GLY A 80 13.62 -43.46 12.27
C GLY A 80 14.09 -44.65 11.41
N THR A 81 13.99 -44.58 10.08
CA THR A 81 14.40 -45.66 9.16
C THR A 81 15.73 -45.39 8.48
N LEU A 82 16.20 -44.14 8.49
CA LEU A 82 17.42 -43.66 7.83
C LEU A 82 18.70 -43.83 8.68
N THR A 83 18.65 -44.61 9.77
CA THR A 83 19.74 -44.75 10.77
C THR A 83 20.75 -45.86 10.45
N GLY A 84 20.95 -46.22 9.19
CA GLY A 84 21.89 -47.28 8.76
C GLY A 84 23.11 -46.73 8.01
N SER A 85 24.28 -47.37 8.19
CA SER A 85 25.57 -46.99 7.56
C SER A 85 25.49 -46.83 6.05
N ASP A 86 24.71 -47.70 5.39
CA ASP A 86 24.65 -47.78 3.92
C ASP A 86 23.87 -46.61 3.30
N GLN A 87 23.11 -45.86 4.11
CA GLN A 87 22.27 -44.75 3.67
C GLN A 87 22.84 -43.38 4.08
N GLU A 88 23.93 -43.33 4.85
CA GLU A 88 24.49 -42.09 5.40
C GLU A 88 24.86 -41.08 4.31
N HIS A 89 25.48 -41.53 3.21
CA HIS A 89 25.83 -40.66 2.08
C HIS A 89 24.61 -40.03 1.40
N LEU A 90 23.53 -40.79 1.25
CA LEU A 90 22.29 -40.30 0.64
C LEU A 90 21.61 -39.27 1.55
N VAL A 91 21.50 -39.58 2.85
CA VAL A 91 20.91 -38.67 3.84
C VAL A 91 21.72 -37.37 3.93
N ASN A 92 23.05 -37.47 3.99
CA ASN A 92 23.92 -36.29 3.99
C ASN A 92 23.71 -35.45 2.71
N GLY A 93 23.60 -36.09 1.55
CA GLY A 93 23.33 -35.39 0.29
C GLY A 93 21.98 -34.65 0.30
N LEU A 94 20.93 -35.29 0.83
CA LEU A 94 19.59 -34.71 0.93
C LEU A 94 19.54 -33.54 1.92
N VAL A 95 20.13 -33.71 3.11
CA VAL A 95 20.18 -32.64 4.13
C VAL A 95 21.04 -31.48 3.65
N ASN A 96 22.18 -31.74 2.99
CA ASN A 96 23.03 -30.70 2.43
C ASN A 96 22.31 -29.90 1.34
N LEU A 97 21.64 -30.59 0.41
CA LEU A 97 20.90 -29.95 -0.67
C LEU A 97 19.74 -29.12 -0.10
N GLU A 98 19.01 -29.66 0.87
CA GLU A 98 17.94 -28.94 1.55
C GLU A 98 18.45 -27.67 2.23
N LEU A 99 19.48 -27.78 3.08
CA LEU A 99 20.07 -26.62 3.76
C LEU A 99 20.62 -25.59 2.77
N ALA A 100 21.26 -26.02 1.67
CA ALA A 100 21.76 -25.11 0.65
C ALA A 100 20.64 -24.32 -0.03
N GLU A 101 19.54 -24.98 -0.40
CA GLU A 101 18.36 -24.31 -0.97
C GLU A 101 17.71 -23.38 0.07
N ARG A 102 17.57 -23.81 1.33
CA ARG A 102 16.97 -22.98 2.38
C ARG A 102 17.79 -21.74 2.72
N VAL A 103 19.12 -21.86 2.75
CA VAL A 103 20.02 -20.71 2.91
C VAL A 103 19.82 -19.72 1.75
N ALA A 104 19.79 -20.20 0.51
CA ALA A 104 19.57 -19.34 -0.65
C ALA A 104 18.19 -18.67 -0.63
N ASP A 105 17.13 -19.43 -0.33
CA ASP A 105 15.74 -18.93 -0.28
C ASP A 105 15.56 -17.89 0.85
N LEU A 106 16.14 -18.14 2.03
CA LEU A 106 16.10 -17.21 3.16
C LEU A 106 16.92 -15.94 2.88
N SER A 107 18.11 -16.06 2.28
CA SER A 107 18.90 -14.88 1.86
C SER A 107 18.12 -14.03 0.86
N ALA A 108 17.53 -14.65 -0.17
CA ALA A 108 16.71 -13.96 -1.17
C ALA A 108 15.41 -13.36 -0.59
N ALA A 109 14.91 -13.89 0.53
CA ALA A 109 13.79 -13.32 1.27
C ALA A 109 14.22 -12.09 2.10
N VAL A 110 15.36 -12.18 2.79
CA VAL A 110 15.94 -11.07 3.56
C VAL A 110 16.30 -9.92 2.63
N GLU A 111 17.00 -10.18 1.52
CA GLU A 111 17.37 -9.17 0.53
C GLU A 111 16.13 -8.47 -0.06
N ALA A 112 15.11 -9.24 -0.45
CA ALA A 112 13.88 -8.66 -0.99
C ALA A 112 13.10 -7.85 0.07
N LEU A 113 13.17 -8.24 1.35
CA LEU A 113 12.60 -7.45 2.44
C LEU A 113 13.41 -6.18 2.68
N ASP A 114 14.74 -6.27 2.63
CA ASP A 114 15.64 -5.12 2.78
C ASP A 114 15.44 -4.13 1.66
N ASP A 115 15.39 -4.55 0.39
CA ASP A 115 15.07 -3.67 -0.75
C ASP A 115 13.74 -2.94 -0.55
N ARG A 116 12.75 -3.66 -0.01
CA ARG A 116 11.45 -3.10 0.31
C ARG A 116 11.54 -2.08 1.45
N LEU A 117 12.32 -2.36 2.50
CA LEU A 117 12.51 -1.44 3.62
C LEU A 117 13.31 -0.21 3.20
N HIS A 118 14.36 -0.38 2.39
CA HIS A 118 15.17 0.72 1.86
C HIS A 118 14.32 1.70 1.05
N ARG A 119 13.32 1.23 0.28
CA ARG A 119 12.37 2.09 -0.43
C ARG A 119 11.64 3.08 0.50
N TRP A 120 11.42 2.70 1.76
CA TRP A 120 10.69 3.51 2.75
C TRP A 120 11.62 4.27 3.73
N PHE A 121 12.94 4.14 3.58
CA PHE A 121 13.95 4.64 4.54
C PHE A 121 14.34 6.13 4.38
N GLY A 122 13.55 6.92 3.63
CA GLY A 122 13.79 8.36 3.46
C GLY A 122 13.41 9.19 4.69
N GLN A 123 13.90 10.43 4.79
CA GLN A 123 13.45 11.40 5.80
C GLN A 123 12.11 12.09 5.44
N GLU A 124 11.49 11.66 4.35
CA GLU A 124 10.31 12.29 3.76
C GLU A 124 9.05 11.97 4.56
N VAL A 125 8.10 12.89 4.65
CA VAL A 125 6.78 12.62 5.21
C VAL A 125 5.94 11.87 4.18
N PHE A 126 5.38 10.72 4.57
CA PHE A 126 4.52 9.92 3.71
C PHE A 126 3.08 10.40 3.80
N VAL A 127 2.48 10.61 2.63
CA VAL A 127 1.14 11.15 2.50
C VAL A 127 0.36 10.27 1.54
N VAL A 128 -0.81 9.80 1.94
CA VAL A 128 -1.78 9.13 1.06
C VAL A 128 -2.96 10.08 0.94
N ALA A 129 -3.47 10.31 -0.27
CA ALA A 129 -4.70 11.04 -0.46
C ALA A 129 -5.74 10.16 -1.17
N ASP A 130 -7.00 10.33 -0.82
CA ASP A 130 -8.12 9.65 -1.48
C ASP A 130 -8.53 10.37 -2.78
N SER A 131 -9.43 9.75 -3.56
CA SER A 131 -9.98 10.38 -4.77
C SER A 131 -10.76 11.68 -4.46
N SER A 132 -11.32 11.78 -3.25
CA SER A 132 -12.10 12.96 -2.82
C SER A 132 -11.23 14.22 -2.75
N PHE A 133 -9.98 14.11 -2.27
CA PHE A 133 -9.00 15.19 -2.27
C PHE A 133 -8.74 15.72 -3.68
N TYR A 134 -8.43 14.85 -4.64
CA TYR A 134 -8.12 15.28 -6.00
C TYR A 134 -9.31 15.90 -6.74
N CYS A 135 -10.53 15.50 -6.37
CA CYS A 135 -11.75 15.95 -7.06
C CYS A 135 -12.42 17.18 -6.43
N HIS A 136 -12.37 17.31 -5.10
CA HIS A 136 -13.13 18.33 -4.37
C HIS A 136 -12.26 19.42 -3.75
N ASN A 137 -10.94 19.24 -3.70
CA ASN A 137 -10.05 20.29 -3.22
C ASN A 137 -10.20 21.56 -4.09
N PRO A 138 -10.27 22.77 -3.49
CA PRO A 138 -10.42 24.01 -4.24
C PRO A 138 -9.32 24.20 -5.30
N GLU A 139 -8.08 23.89 -4.95
CA GLU A 139 -6.91 24.00 -5.83
C GLU A 139 -6.65 22.70 -6.58
N LYS A 140 -6.08 22.76 -7.79
CA LYS A 140 -5.68 21.56 -8.52
C LYS A 140 -4.37 21.02 -7.96
N LEU A 141 -4.16 19.71 -8.12
CA LEU A 141 -2.94 19.06 -7.64
C LEU A 141 -1.68 19.78 -8.13
N GLU A 142 -1.65 20.28 -9.38
CA GLU A 142 -0.48 20.98 -9.92
C GLU A 142 -0.11 22.27 -9.16
N ASP A 143 -1.10 22.98 -8.61
CA ASP A 143 -0.91 24.29 -7.98
C ASP A 143 -0.77 24.20 -6.45
N ILE A 144 -1.30 23.13 -5.86
CA ILE A 144 -1.44 23.00 -4.41
C ILE A 144 -0.10 23.03 -3.66
N ASP A 145 -0.09 23.64 -2.48
CA ASP A 145 1.05 23.62 -1.56
C ASP A 145 0.84 22.58 -0.44
N LEU A 146 1.44 21.40 -0.62
CA LEU A 146 1.34 20.31 0.36
C LEU A 146 1.94 20.69 1.71
N HIS A 147 2.98 21.51 1.76
CA HIS A 147 3.61 21.92 3.02
C HIS A 147 2.64 22.76 3.84
N THR A 148 1.94 23.69 3.21
CA THR A 148 0.92 24.52 3.87
C THR A 148 -0.28 23.70 4.33
N ILE A 149 -0.79 22.78 3.49
CA ILE A 149 -1.96 21.96 3.84
C ILE A 149 -1.68 21.01 4.99
N LEU A 150 -0.50 20.41 4.99
CA LEU A 150 -0.10 19.43 6.00
C LEU A 150 0.51 20.07 7.25
N ASP A 151 0.63 21.40 7.31
CA ASP A 151 1.33 22.12 8.37
C ASP A 151 2.72 21.53 8.63
N LEU A 152 3.51 21.43 7.55
CA LEU A 152 4.88 20.91 7.57
C LEU A 152 5.89 22.05 7.53
N ARG A 153 7.09 21.78 8.07
CA ARG A 153 8.20 22.71 7.92
C ARG A 153 8.58 22.82 6.43
N PRO A 154 8.93 24.01 5.92
CA PRO A 154 9.20 24.19 4.49
C PRO A 154 10.30 23.28 3.95
N ASP A 155 11.33 22.98 4.74
CA ASP A 155 12.48 22.14 4.39
C ASP A 155 12.18 20.64 4.37
N THR A 156 10.98 20.23 4.78
CA THR A 156 10.61 18.81 4.86
C THR A 156 10.33 18.24 3.48
N ASN A 157 10.97 17.12 3.13
CA ASN A 157 10.63 16.41 1.90
C ASN A 157 9.29 15.66 2.08
N VAL A 158 8.48 15.61 1.03
CA VAL A 158 7.17 14.96 1.03
C VAL A 158 7.14 13.91 -0.06
N ARG A 159 6.63 12.72 0.26
CA ARG A 159 6.31 11.70 -0.76
C ARG A 159 4.81 11.42 -0.73
N LEU A 160 4.14 11.83 -1.81
CA LEU A 160 2.73 11.59 -2.04
C LEU A 160 2.54 10.23 -2.70
N LEU A 161 1.94 9.31 -1.96
CA LEU A 161 1.69 7.93 -2.32
C LEU A 161 0.28 7.81 -2.91
N PHE A 162 0.20 7.21 -4.09
CA PHE A 162 -1.02 6.91 -4.80
C PHE A 162 -1.24 5.40 -4.76
N PRO A 163 -2.01 4.86 -3.80
CA PRO A 163 -2.48 3.49 -3.91
C PRO A 163 -3.15 3.29 -5.28
N ILE A 164 -2.86 2.17 -5.94
CA ILE A 164 -3.42 1.89 -7.26
C ILE A 164 -4.96 1.95 -7.28
N THR A 165 -5.62 1.62 -6.16
CA THR A 165 -7.07 1.79 -5.96
C THR A 165 -7.53 3.23 -6.21
N VAL A 166 -6.77 4.24 -5.78
CA VAL A 166 -7.09 5.66 -6.02
C VAL A 166 -6.96 6.00 -7.50
N VAL A 167 -5.95 5.46 -8.18
CA VAL A 167 -5.76 5.64 -9.63
C VAL A 167 -6.95 5.05 -10.39
N ASP A 168 -7.38 3.84 -10.00
CA ASP A 168 -8.54 3.17 -10.60
C ASP A 168 -9.85 3.94 -10.35
N GLU A 169 -10.04 4.51 -9.14
CA GLU A 169 -11.18 5.39 -8.84
C GLU A 169 -11.17 6.65 -9.72
N LEU A 170 -10.02 7.31 -9.85
CA LEU A 170 -9.89 8.50 -10.70
C LEU A 170 -10.17 8.16 -12.17
N ASP A 171 -9.74 6.99 -12.65
CA ASP A 171 -10.03 6.57 -14.03
C ASP A 171 -11.53 6.31 -14.22
N GLY A 172 -12.19 5.63 -13.27
CA GLY A 172 -13.65 5.44 -13.28
C GLY A 172 -14.46 6.76 -13.22
N LEU A 173 -13.94 7.78 -12.54
CA LEU A 173 -14.57 9.11 -12.45
C LEU A 173 -14.53 9.87 -13.79
N LYS A 174 -13.65 9.51 -14.73
CA LYS A 174 -13.64 10.11 -16.08
C LYS A 174 -14.95 9.83 -16.82
N GLU A 175 -15.54 8.66 -16.62
CA GLU A 175 -16.78 8.28 -17.29
C GLU A 175 -18.00 8.75 -16.51
N THR A 176 -17.99 8.54 -15.19
CA THR A 176 -19.20 8.59 -14.35
C THR A 176 -19.46 9.93 -13.67
N SER A 177 -18.45 10.78 -13.53
CA SER A 177 -18.58 12.03 -12.76
C SER A 177 -19.21 13.19 -13.55
N LYS A 178 -19.64 14.22 -12.81
CA LYS A 178 -20.05 15.51 -13.38
C LYS A 178 -18.85 16.21 -14.03
N GLN A 179 -19.12 17.20 -14.89
CA GLN A 179 -18.09 17.90 -15.68
C GLN A 179 -16.86 18.34 -14.86
N HIS A 180 -17.06 18.89 -13.66
CA HIS A 180 -15.95 19.32 -12.80
C HIS A 180 -15.10 18.15 -12.30
N GLY A 181 -15.72 17.11 -11.73
CA GLY A 181 -15.01 15.94 -11.21
C GLY A 181 -14.29 15.15 -12.32
N ARG A 182 -14.92 14.99 -13.49
CA ARG A 182 -14.31 14.40 -14.68
C ARG A 182 -13.04 15.16 -15.10
N TRP A 183 -13.12 16.49 -15.16
CA TRP A 183 -11.98 17.32 -15.51
C TRP A 183 -10.85 17.21 -14.48
N ARG A 184 -11.18 17.23 -13.19
CA ARG A 184 -10.20 17.07 -12.09
C ARG A 184 -9.48 15.73 -12.17
N ALA A 185 -10.22 14.63 -12.31
CA ALA A 185 -9.64 13.30 -12.41
C ALA A 185 -8.73 13.16 -13.64
N THR A 186 -9.20 13.63 -14.81
CA THR A 186 -8.40 13.63 -16.05
C THR A 186 -7.12 14.44 -15.90
N HIS A 187 -7.19 15.63 -15.29
CA HIS A 187 -6.04 16.48 -15.09
C HIS A 187 -5.03 15.87 -14.11
N THR A 188 -5.49 15.26 -13.01
CA THR A 188 -4.62 14.58 -12.05
C THR A 188 -3.90 13.40 -12.70
N LEU A 189 -4.62 12.56 -13.44
CA LEU A 189 -4.02 11.42 -14.16
C LEU A 189 -3.04 11.87 -15.24
N GLY A 190 -3.35 12.94 -15.99
CA GLY A 190 -2.42 13.51 -16.96
C GLY A 190 -1.18 14.17 -16.34
N LEU A 191 -1.28 14.67 -15.10
CA LEU A 191 -0.10 15.11 -14.35
C LEU A 191 0.75 13.91 -13.91
N LEU A 192 0.14 12.86 -13.36
CA LEU A 192 0.84 11.64 -12.97
C LEU A 192 1.58 11.01 -14.15
N ASP A 193 0.92 10.83 -15.29
CA ASP A 193 1.52 10.25 -16.49
C ASP A 193 2.78 11.01 -16.93
N ARG A 194 2.71 12.36 -16.97
CA ARG A 194 3.87 13.22 -17.29
C ARG A 194 5.00 13.11 -16.27
N LEU A 195 4.69 13.06 -14.98
CA LEU A 195 5.69 13.02 -13.91
C LEU A 195 6.39 11.67 -13.79
N LEU A 196 5.65 10.60 -14.07
CA LEU A 196 6.11 9.22 -13.93
C LEU A 196 6.84 8.74 -15.18
N ASN A 197 6.43 9.19 -16.38
CA ASN A 197 7.07 8.89 -17.65
C ASN A 197 7.40 7.38 -17.81
N GLY A 198 6.42 6.52 -17.53
CA GLY A 198 6.55 5.06 -17.58
C GLY A 198 7.17 4.38 -16.34
N SER A 199 7.58 5.16 -15.33
CA SER A 199 8.03 4.65 -14.02
C SER A 199 6.88 4.61 -13.01
N THR A 200 7.08 3.99 -11.84
CA THR A 200 6.10 4.03 -10.74
C THR A 200 6.36 5.17 -9.77
N SER A 201 7.48 5.88 -9.89
CA SER A 201 7.79 7.07 -9.07
C SER A 201 8.42 8.17 -9.90
N GLY A 202 8.27 9.41 -9.43
CA GLY A 202 8.75 10.62 -10.10
C GLY A 202 8.91 11.79 -9.13
N VAL A 203 9.61 12.82 -9.57
CA VAL A 203 9.76 14.07 -8.81
C VAL A 203 8.74 15.07 -9.32
N TRP A 204 7.81 15.49 -8.47
CA TRP A 204 6.83 16.51 -8.83
C TRP A 204 7.38 17.93 -8.67
N ARG A 205 7.99 18.22 -7.51
CA ARG A 205 8.65 19.51 -7.27
C ARG A 205 10.02 19.27 -6.67
N ARG A 206 11.04 19.91 -7.23
CA ARG A 206 12.39 19.89 -6.67
C ARG A 206 12.55 20.98 -5.62
N ALA A 207 13.48 20.74 -4.70
CA ALA A 207 13.79 21.65 -3.65
C ALA A 207 14.23 23.00 -4.24
N MET A 208 13.65 24.07 -3.71
CA MET A 208 13.88 25.41 -4.23
C MET A 208 14.06 26.39 -3.08
N THR A 209 15.03 27.29 -3.26
CA THR A 209 15.21 28.40 -2.33
C THR A 209 14.14 29.45 -2.58
N PHE A 210 13.51 29.93 -1.53
CA PHE A 210 12.56 31.03 -1.57
C PHE A 210 12.88 32.03 -0.47
N GLN A 211 12.49 33.29 -0.66
CA GLN A 211 12.54 34.30 0.39
C GLN A 211 11.15 34.43 1.01
N ASP A 212 11.07 34.36 2.32
CA ASP A 212 9.86 34.73 3.05
C ASP A 212 9.91 36.22 3.45
N GLY A 213 8.89 36.67 4.18
CA GLY A 213 8.83 38.04 4.71
C GLY A 213 9.94 38.40 5.71
N SER A 214 10.79 37.46 6.13
CA SER A 214 11.94 37.71 7.01
C SER A 214 13.21 38.12 6.25
N GLY A 215 13.23 37.96 4.92
CA GLY A 215 14.39 38.27 4.08
C GLY A 215 15.53 37.25 4.15
N LEU A 216 15.39 36.18 4.94
CA LEU A 216 16.32 35.06 4.98
C LEU A 216 16.00 34.03 3.89
N PRO A 217 17.02 33.40 3.28
CA PRO A 217 16.79 32.32 2.31
C PRO A 217 16.27 31.07 3.03
N ASN A 218 15.06 30.65 2.68
CA ASN A 218 14.47 29.39 3.11
C ASN A 218 14.54 28.35 1.99
N ILE A 219 14.56 27.08 2.36
CA ILE A 219 14.52 25.97 1.42
C ILE A 219 13.15 25.33 1.50
N ARG A 220 12.51 25.14 0.34
CA ARG A 220 11.34 24.28 0.20
C ARG A 220 11.83 22.88 -0.18
N GLY A 221 11.43 21.87 0.56
CA GLY A 221 11.82 20.47 0.34
C GLY A 221 11.22 19.87 -0.93
N ASP A 222 11.78 18.73 -1.34
CA ASP A 222 11.32 17.98 -2.50
C ASP A 222 9.90 17.42 -2.29
N VAL A 223 9.14 17.34 -3.37
CA VAL A 223 7.87 16.61 -3.43
C VAL A 223 7.99 15.50 -4.47
N HIS A 224 7.97 14.27 -3.98
CA HIS A 224 7.99 13.05 -4.75
C HIS A 224 6.59 12.47 -4.88
N VAL A 225 6.37 11.72 -5.96
CA VAL A 225 5.14 10.99 -6.22
C VAL A 225 5.47 9.53 -6.48
N GLU A 226 4.66 8.63 -5.95
CA GLU A 226 4.83 7.20 -6.16
C GLU A 226 3.46 6.51 -6.26
N ILE A 227 3.25 5.72 -7.32
CA ILE A 227 2.14 4.79 -7.40
C ILE A 227 2.50 3.52 -6.63
N VAL A 228 1.70 3.22 -5.62
CA VAL A 228 1.85 2.03 -4.79
C VAL A 228 0.93 0.94 -5.32
N LEU A 229 1.55 -0.04 -5.99
CA LEU A 229 0.84 -1.20 -6.53
C LEU A 229 0.38 -2.14 -5.43
N ASP A 230 -0.63 -2.95 -5.76
CA ASP A 230 -1.07 -4.05 -4.92
C ASP A 230 0.01 -5.12 -4.82
N GLN A 231 0.10 -5.76 -3.67
CA GLN A 231 0.97 -6.92 -3.56
C GLN A 231 0.36 -8.08 -4.37
N PRO A 232 1.16 -8.91 -5.03
CA PRO A 232 0.68 -10.16 -5.62
C PRO A 232 -0.09 -10.99 -4.58
N GLY A 233 -1.29 -11.44 -4.95
CA GLY A 233 -2.19 -12.18 -4.05
C GLY A 233 -3.05 -11.31 -3.13
N HIS A 234 -2.90 -9.99 -3.15
CA HIS A 234 -3.79 -9.07 -2.45
C HIS A 234 -5.21 -9.15 -3.03
N VAL A 235 -6.19 -9.27 -2.15
CA VAL A 235 -7.62 -9.21 -2.50
C VAL A 235 -8.15 -7.91 -1.94
N ARG A 236 -8.57 -7.02 -2.83
CA ARG A 236 -9.10 -5.72 -2.43
C ARG A 236 -10.38 -5.86 -1.62
N LEU A 237 -10.54 -4.97 -0.64
CA LEU A 237 -11.77 -4.80 0.09
C LEU A 237 -12.90 -4.32 -0.85
N PRO A 238 -14.16 -4.69 -0.57
CA PRO A 238 -15.28 -4.35 -1.44
C PRO A 238 -15.58 -2.85 -1.48
N ILE A 239 -15.16 -2.11 -0.46
CA ILE A 239 -15.32 -0.66 -0.35
C ILE A 239 -13.94 -0.03 -0.57
N ALA A 240 -13.82 0.80 -1.60
CA ALA A 240 -12.56 1.41 -1.98
C ALA A 240 -12.01 2.38 -0.91
N ASP A 241 -12.89 3.08 -0.20
CA ASP A 241 -12.52 3.87 1.00
C ASP A 241 -11.77 3.03 2.05
N ASP A 242 -12.32 1.86 2.40
CA ASP A 242 -11.74 0.96 3.38
C ASP A 242 -10.43 0.37 2.86
N GLU A 243 -10.38 0.05 1.57
CA GLU A 243 -9.16 -0.39 0.88
C GLU A 243 -8.05 0.67 0.97
N ILE A 244 -8.34 1.94 0.67
CA ILE A 244 -7.35 3.04 0.75
C ILE A 244 -6.78 3.16 2.17
N ILE A 245 -7.63 3.03 3.19
CA ILE A 245 -7.21 3.06 4.60
C ILE A 245 -6.34 1.85 4.93
N ASP A 246 -6.75 0.64 4.54
CA ASP A 246 -5.97 -0.58 4.74
C ASP A 246 -4.59 -0.48 4.10
N ARG A 247 -4.51 0.02 2.85
CA ARG A 247 -3.25 0.28 2.15
C ARG A 247 -2.38 1.30 2.90
N ALA A 248 -2.96 2.39 3.42
CA ALA A 248 -2.21 3.38 4.18
C ALA A 248 -1.66 2.82 5.51
N VAL A 249 -2.46 2.03 6.23
CA VAL A 249 -2.02 1.34 7.47
C VAL A 249 -0.90 0.34 7.17
N HIS A 250 -1.04 -0.42 6.08
CA HIS A 250 0.00 -1.36 5.65
C HIS A 250 1.32 -0.66 5.32
N ILE A 251 1.27 0.47 4.61
CA ILE A 251 2.45 1.29 4.33
C ILE A 251 3.06 1.81 5.64
N GLN A 252 2.25 2.30 6.58
CA GLN A 252 2.72 2.76 7.89
C GLN A 252 3.45 1.64 8.66
N ALA A 253 2.92 0.42 8.65
CA ALA A 253 3.54 -0.73 9.28
C ALA A 253 4.87 -1.11 8.61
N LEU A 254 4.94 -1.09 7.28
CA LEU A 254 6.15 -1.41 6.53
C LEU A 254 7.23 -0.35 6.70
N ALA A 255 6.85 0.92 6.60
CA ALA A 255 7.73 2.07 6.76
C ALA A 255 8.20 2.27 8.20
N ASN A 256 7.46 1.71 9.17
CA ASN A 256 7.63 1.98 10.60
C ASN A 256 7.63 3.49 10.91
N ARG A 257 6.79 4.25 10.19
CA ARG A 257 6.74 5.71 10.22
C ARG A 257 5.30 6.18 10.02
N GLU A 258 4.97 7.32 10.62
CA GLU A 258 3.66 7.95 10.46
C GLU A 258 3.34 8.17 8.98
N VAL A 259 2.19 7.66 8.53
CA VAL A 259 1.59 7.99 7.23
C VAL A 259 0.43 8.93 7.46
N ARG A 260 0.41 10.05 6.72
CA ARG A 260 -0.67 11.03 6.79
C ARG A 260 -1.72 10.77 5.73
N LEU A 261 -2.98 10.75 6.11
CA LEU A 261 -4.11 10.64 5.19
C LEU A 261 -4.68 12.02 4.89
N LEU A 262 -4.79 12.36 3.60
CA LEU A 262 -5.48 13.56 3.09
C LEU A 262 -6.84 13.17 2.54
N THR A 263 -7.88 13.87 2.96
CA THR A 263 -9.24 13.62 2.50
C THR A 263 -10.11 14.88 2.56
N CYS A 264 -11.09 14.95 1.67
CA CYS A 264 -12.19 15.91 1.76
C CYS A 264 -13.47 15.30 2.39
N ASP A 265 -13.50 13.97 2.54
CA ASP A 265 -14.66 13.23 3.03
C ASP A 265 -14.65 13.07 4.57
N THR A 266 -15.83 13.16 5.17
CA THR A 266 -15.98 13.06 6.64
C THR A 266 -15.93 11.62 7.13
N GLY A 267 -16.50 10.69 6.36
CA GLY A 267 -16.45 9.26 6.66
C GLY A 267 -15.02 8.75 6.63
N GLN A 268 -14.29 9.03 5.56
CA GLN A 268 -12.89 8.66 5.40
C GLN A 268 -12.00 9.26 6.49
N HIS A 269 -12.25 10.51 6.87
CA HIS A 269 -11.59 11.15 8.01
C HIS A 269 -11.79 10.38 9.33
N THR A 270 -13.03 9.95 9.58
CA THR A 270 -13.40 9.27 10.81
C THR A 270 -12.82 7.85 10.86
N ARG A 271 -12.93 7.10 9.76
CA ARG A 271 -12.38 5.74 9.63
C ARG A 271 -10.85 5.73 9.75
N GLY A 272 -10.16 6.66 9.06
CA GLY A 272 -8.70 6.76 9.13
C GLY A 272 -8.18 7.01 10.55
N ARG A 273 -8.86 7.89 11.31
CA ARG A 273 -8.51 8.13 12.72
C ARG A 273 -8.75 6.92 13.61
N ALA A 274 -9.82 6.16 13.36
CA ALA A 274 -10.16 4.98 14.16
C ALA A 274 -9.09 3.88 14.09
N VAL A 275 -8.32 3.83 12.99
CA VAL A 275 -7.22 2.87 12.80
C VAL A 275 -5.83 3.48 13.10
N GLY A 276 -5.78 4.68 13.69
CA GLY A 276 -4.54 5.29 14.15
C GLY A 276 -3.73 6.06 13.10
N LEU A 277 -4.30 6.38 11.93
CA LEU A 277 -3.67 7.27 10.96
C LEU A 277 -3.79 8.74 11.40
N LYS A 278 -2.78 9.55 11.08
CA LYS A 278 -2.89 11.00 11.20
C LYS A 278 -3.64 11.54 9.99
N VAL A 279 -4.83 12.07 10.20
CA VAL A 279 -5.70 12.54 9.11
C VAL A 279 -5.81 14.07 9.08
N THR A 280 -5.52 14.64 7.91
CA THR A 280 -5.74 16.05 7.59
C THR A 280 -6.94 16.16 6.66
N LYS A 281 -8.06 16.64 7.20
CA LYS A 281 -9.27 16.91 6.42
C LYS A 281 -9.21 18.31 5.81
N ILE A 282 -9.43 18.39 4.51
CA ILE A 282 -9.57 19.67 3.83
C ILE A 282 -11.05 20.06 3.82
N PRO A 283 -11.40 21.26 4.31
CA PRO A 283 -12.76 21.74 4.25
C PRO A 283 -13.17 21.90 2.78
N THR A 284 -14.21 21.18 2.38
CA THR A 284 -14.93 21.45 1.15
C THR A 284 -15.81 22.68 1.32
N LYS A 285 -16.24 23.28 0.20
CA LYS A 285 -17.13 24.44 0.21
C LYS A 285 -18.27 24.22 1.22
N ASP A 286 -18.51 25.24 2.04
CA ASP A 286 -19.65 25.29 2.94
C ASP A 286 -20.91 24.87 2.16
N PRO A 287 -21.71 23.90 2.64
CA PRO A 287 -22.96 23.50 2.00
C PRO A 287 -23.90 24.69 1.73
N GLY A 288 -23.61 25.85 2.32
CA GLY A 288 -24.39 27.05 2.21
C GLY A 288 -25.46 27.08 3.30
N PRO A 289 -26.29 28.13 3.32
CA PRO A 289 -27.41 28.17 4.26
C PRO A 289 -28.31 26.95 4.05
N GLU A 290 -28.87 26.46 5.16
CA GLU A 290 -29.85 25.38 5.16
C GLU A 290 -30.92 25.66 4.09
N PRO A 291 -31.19 24.71 3.16
CA PRO A 291 -32.16 24.94 2.11
C PRO A 291 -33.51 25.27 2.73
N ASP A 292 -34.09 26.41 2.36
CA ASP A 292 -35.46 26.73 2.72
C ASP A 292 -36.41 25.76 2.00
N TRP A 293 -36.72 24.65 2.67
CA TRP A 293 -37.62 23.60 2.17
C TRP A 293 -39.05 24.12 1.97
N GLU A 294 -39.44 25.25 2.56
CA GLU A 294 -40.75 25.87 2.34
C GLU A 294 -40.81 26.57 0.98
N SER A 295 -39.67 27.03 0.45
CA SER A 295 -39.57 27.69 -0.87
C SER A 295 -39.58 26.72 -2.07
N VAL A 296 -39.30 25.44 -1.86
CA VAL A 296 -39.20 24.39 -2.90
C VAL A 296 -40.58 23.92 -3.41
N GLY A 297 -41.66 24.34 -2.75
CA GLY A 297 -43.05 24.06 -3.17
C GLY A 297 -43.58 24.94 -4.31
N ARG A 298 -42.82 25.90 -4.84
CA ARG A 298 -43.24 26.71 -6.00
C ARG A 298 -42.77 26.08 -7.30
N PRO A 299 -43.63 25.96 -8.34
CA PRO A 299 -43.26 25.28 -9.57
C PRO A 299 -42.07 26.00 -10.21
N ALA A 300 -40.96 25.27 -10.34
CA ALA A 300 -39.72 25.78 -10.89
C ALA A 300 -39.94 26.26 -12.33
N ASN A 301 -39.64 27.54 -12.58
CA ASN A 301 -39.54 28.18 -13.90
C ASN A 301 -38.34 27.65 -14.74
N GLY A 302 -37.99 26.37 -14.59
CA GLY A 302 -36.89 25.73 -15.28
C GLY A 302 -37.27 25.41 -16.72
N THR A 303 -36.36 25.66 -17.66
CA THR A 303 -36.48 25.43 -19.11
C THR A 303 -36.94 24.00 -19.47
N ARG A 304 -36.75 23.04 -18.55
CA ARG A 304 -37.20 21.64 -18.67
C ARG A 304 -38.72 21.47 -18.46
N ALA A 305 -39.33 22.26 -17.58
CA ALA A 305 -40.79 22.29 -17.37
C ALA A 305 -41.50 22.91 -18.59
N LYS A 306 -40.98 24.03 -19.12
CA LYS A 306 -41.46 24.66 -20.36
C LYS A 306 -41.33 23.74 -21.59
N ARG A 307 -40.33 22.84 -21.62
CA ARG A 307 -40.17 21.84 -22.69
C ARG A 307 -41.19 20.70 -22.58
N ARG A 308 -41.57 20.31 -21.35
CA ARG A 308 -42.66 19.33 -21.10
C ARG A 308 -44.02 19.92 -21.47
N GLU A 309 -44.28 21.18 -21.10
CA GLU A 309 -45.53 21.88 -21.45
C GLU A 309 -45.72 22.08 -22.96
N ARG A 310 -44.63 22.38 -23.70
CA ARG A 310 -44.65 22.46 -25.17
C ARG A 310 -44.88 21.11 -25.86
N GLN A 311 -44.49 19.99 -25.23
CA GLN A 311 -44.78 18.65 -25.76
C GLN A 311 -46.21 18.20 -25.47
N THR A 312 -46.78 18.58 -24.32
CA THR A 312 -48.19 18.29 -24.01
C THR A 312 -49.18 19.15 -24.78
N THR A 313 -48.80 20.36 -25.21
CA THR A 313 -49.67 21.23 -26.03
C THR A 313 -49.66 20.88 -27.53
N ALA A 314 -48.63 20.18 -28.01
CA ALA A 314 -48.57 19.71 -29.40
C ALA A 314 -49.33 18.39 -29.65
N GLY A 315 -49.76 17.68 -28.58
CA GLY A 315 -50.43 16.38 -28.68
C GLY A 315 -51.96 16.42 -28.66
N THR A 316 -52.58 17.58 -28.45
CA THR A 316 -54.04 17.71 -28.24
C THR A 316 -54.79 18.34 -29.41
N GLY A 317 -54.11 18.58 -30.54
CA GLY A 317 -54.65 19.29 -31.70
C GLY A 317 -54.76 18.43 -32.95
N ASP A 318 -55.29 17.20 -32.87
CA ASP A 318 -55.81 16.52 -34.08
C ASP A 318 -56.75 15.36 -33.71
N SER A 319 -58.02 15.68 -33.43
CA SER A 319 -59.14 14.74 -33.59
C SER A 319 -60.47 15.50 -33.54
N LYS A 320 -60.83 16.13 -34.66
CA LYS A 320 -62.22 16.37 -35.06
C LYS A 320 -62.29 16.42 -36.59
N ASN A 321 -62.54 15.24 -37.17
CA ASN A 321 -63.56 15.02 -38.20
C ASN A 321 -63.77 13.52 -38.38
#